data_AF-A0A3E1KFX8-F1
#
_entry.id   AF-A0A3E1KFX8-F1
#
_cell.length_a   1.000
_cell.length_b   1.000
_cell.length_c   1.000
_cell.angle_alpha   90.00
_cell.angle_beta   90.00
_cell.angle_gamma   90.00
#
_symmetry.space_group_name_H-M   'P 1'
#
loop_
_entity.id
_entity.type
_entity.pdbx_description
1 polymer ?
#
loop_
_entity_poly.entity_id
_entity_poly.type
_entity_poly.pdbx_seq_one_letter_code
_entity_poly.pdbx_strand_id
1 'polypeptide(L)'
;MQPIELKDAAAFGNEFLRLTLLQGFQSLTKRDLELLIFVLLERDGAISRNSSNAMVALHLRVTSAKVKALRRDGYARWRSLVPEEGDAAMQRIVANVLTEDNLRSGAKHVSERSRKEGFLAVRIEHPDDAQQFEQAILDVGALPVYERNREVVAVRFDTLLKIAERWGYLQPDPQATVRELQKLTPTAEEVSDLLKKDIAQLRWEDVRRALNSLGAKAVASTAEGGLKGLLKIVFPFIPG
;
A
#
# COMPACT_ATOMS: atom_id res chain seq x y z
N MET A 1 -27.27 -3.98 -13.33
CA MET A 1 -27.22 -3.86 -11.86
C MET A 1 -26.78 -5.19 -11.30
N GLN A 2 -25.67 -5.26 -10.57
CA GLN A 2 -25.21 -6.52 -9.98
C GLN A 2 -25.57 -6.54 -8.48
N PRO A 3 -26.19 -7.62 -7.98
CA PRO A 3 -26.38 -7.82 -6.55
C PRO A 3 -25.03 -7.96 -5.85
N ILE A 4 -24.98 -7.72 -4.54
CA ILE A 4 -23.81 -8.11 -3.75
C ILE A 4 -23.81 -9.63 -3.68
N GLU A 5 -22.75 -10.24 -4.22
CA GLU A 5 -22.56 -11.69 -4.20
C GLU A 5 -21.61 -12.06 -3.08
N LEU A 6 -22.10 -12.88 -2.15
CA LEU A 6 -21.27 -13.46 -1.09
C LEU A 6 -20.48 -14.63 -1.66
N LYS A 7 -19.21 -14.74 -1.29
CA LYS A 7 -18.37 -15.89 -1.67
C LYS A 7 -18.76 -17.13 -0.87
N ASP A 8 -19.07 -16.97 0.42
CA ASP A 8 -19.58 -18.02 1.29
C ASP A 8 -20.75 -17.50 2.14
N ALA A 9 -21.95 -17.59 1.58
CA ALA A 9 -23.18 -17.15 2.25
C ALA A 9 -23.44 -17.89 3.58
N ALA A 10 -23.03 -19.16 3.68
CA ALA A 10 -23.24 -19.95 4.88
C ALA A 10 -22.30 -19.49 6.00
N ALA A 11 -21.01 -19.31 5.70
CA ALA A 11 -20.04 -18.78 6.67
C ALA A 11 -20.42 -17.36 7.12
N PHE A 12 -20.83 -16.49 6.19
CA PHE A 12 -21.31 -15.15 6.51
C PHE A 12 -22.49 -15.20 7.49
N GLY A 13 -23.53 -15.97 7.16
CA GLY A 13 -24.74 -16.07 7.98
C GLY A 13 -24.48 -16.67 9.36
N ASN A 14 -23.68 -17.74 9.43
CA ASN A 14 -23.30 -18.38 10.69
C ASN A 14 -22.55 -17.43 11.61
N GLU A 15 -21.58 -16.68 11.07
CA GLU A 15 -20.79 -15.75 11.86
C GLU A 15 -21.62 -14.55 12.33
N PHE A 16 -22.48 -14.02 11.46
CA PHE A 16 -23.41 -12.95 11.82
C PHE A 16 -24.35 -13.36 12.96
N LEU A 17 -24.96 -14.55 12.85
CA LEU A 17 -25.83 -15.08 13.89
C LEU A 17 -25.07 -15.34 15.18
N ARG A 18 -23.90 -15.98 15.11
CA ARG A 18 -23.05 -16.27 16.27
C ARG A 18 -22.71 -14.98 17.04
N LEU A 19 -22.26 -13.94 16.35
CA LEU A 19 -21.88 -12.67 16.97
C LEU A 19 -23.09 -11.92 17.53
N THR A 20 -24.23 -11.96 16.85
CA THR A 20 -25.48 -11.35 17.35
C THR A 20 -25.95 -12.04 18.63
N LEU A 21 -25.91 -13.38 18.67
CA LEU A 21 -26.32 -14.17 19.84
C LEU A 21 -25.35 -14.02 21.02
N LEU A 22 -24.05 -13.96 20.77
CA LEU A 22 -23.03 -13.77 21.82
C LEU A 22 -23.16 -12.44 22.55
N GLN A 23 -23.61 -11.39 21.85
CA GLN A 23 -23.79 -10.06 22.44
C GLN A 23 -25.14 -9.97 23.19
N GLY A 24 -26.07 -10.89 22.96
CA GLY A 24 -27.42 -10.88 23.55
C GLY A 24 -28.44 -10.07 22.74
N PHE A 25 -29.72 -10.38 22.92
CA PHE A 25 -30.80 -9.66 22.23
C PHE A 25 -30.89 -8.20 22.73
N GLN A 26 -31.12 -7.25 21.81
CA GLN A 26 -31.15 -5.80 22.02
C GLN A 26 -29.82 -5.11 22.40
N SER A 27 -28.71 -5.82 22.51
CA SER A 27 -27.41 -5.18 22.84
C SER A 27 -26.76 -4.48 21.64
N LEU A 28 -26.96 -5.01 20.42
CA LEU A 28 -26.47 -4.41 19.20
C LEU A 28 -27.46 -3.37 18.66
N THR A 29 -27.02 -2.12 18.59
CA THR A 29 -27.81 -1.06 17.95
C THR A 29 -27.88 -1.28 16.43
N LYS A 30 -28.79 -0.56 15.74
CA LYS A 30 -28.82 -0.55 14.27
C LYS A 30 -27.46 -0.20 13.67
N ARG A 31 -26.75 0.76 14.27
CA ARG A 31 -25.42 1.16 13.81
C ARG A 31 -24.43 -0.01 13.94
N ASP A 32 -24.51 -0.76 15.03
CA ASP A 32 -23.58 -1.87 15.29
C ASP A 32 -23.78 -3.02 14.32
N LEU A 33 -25.04 -3.30 13.98
CA LEU A 33 -25.39 -4.27 12.95
C LEU A 33 -24.88 -3.82 11.57
N GLU A 34 -25.01 -2.54 11.21
CA GLU A 34 -24.43 -2.01 9.96
C GLU A 34 -22.90 -2.18 9.93
N LEU A 35 -22.21 -1.89 11.03
CA LEU A 35 -20.77 -2.06 11.14
C LEU A 35 -20.34 -3.53 11.03
N LEU A 36 -21.07 -4.41 11.73
CA LEU A 36 -20.80 -5.84 11.70
C LEU A 36 -20.99 -6.41 10.29
N ILE A 37 -22.11 -6.10 9.64
CA ILE A 37 -22.40 -6.52 8.26
C ILE A 37 -21.29 -6.03 7.32
N PHE A 38 -20.90 -4.76 7.42
CA PHE A 38 -19.84 -4.20 6.57
C PHE A 38 -18.52 -4.96 6.72
N VAL A 39 -18.08 -5.23 7.96
CA VAL A 39 -16.83 -5.95 8.22
C VAL A 39 -16.92 -7.40 7.74
N LEU A 40 -18.06 -8.07 7.91
CA LEU A 40 -18.26 -9.43 7.41
C LEU A 40 -18.29 -9.50 5.88
N LEU A 41 -18.84 -8.48 5.19
CA LEU A 41 -18.79 -8.39 3.73
C LEU A 41 -17.35 -8.25 3.22
N GLU A 42 -16.50 -7.51 3.95
CA GLU A 42 -15.10 -7.38 3.60
C GLU A 42 -14.30 -8.66 3.91
N ARG A 43 -14.58 -9.31 5.04
CA ARG A 43 -14.01 -10.62 5.41
C ARG A 43 -14.35 -11.72 4.39
N ASP A 44 -15.60 -11.77 3.95
CA ASP A 44 -16.06 -12.68 2.90
C ASP A 44 -15.40 -12.35 1.54
N GLY A 45 -14.99 -11.10 1.35
CA GLY A 45 -14.39 -10.62 0.11
C GLY A 45 -15.43 -10.23 -0.95
N ALA A 46 -16.72 -10.15 -0.59
CA ALA A 46 -17.77 -9.50 -1.37
C ALA A 46 -17.48 -8.00 -1.59
N ILE A 47 -16.76 -7.39 -0.63
CA ILE A 47 -16.17 -6.06 -0.77
C ILE A 47 -14.67 -6.21 -0.63
N SER A 48 -13.90 -5.68 -1.59
CA SER A 48 -12.45 -5.69 -1.46
C SER A 48 -11.98 -4.53 -0.58
N ARG A 49 -11.10 -4.85 0.36
CA ARG A 49 -10.38 -3.88 1.20
C ARG A 49 -9.55 -2.89 0.36
N ASN A 50 -9.03 -3.35 -0.78
CA ASN A 50 -8.23 -2.55 -1.71
C ASN A 50 -9.09 -1.66 -2.63
N SER A 51 -10.40 -1.85 -2.69
CA SER A 51 -11.28 -0.99 -3.48
C SER A 51 -11.37 0.41 -2.91
N SER A 52 -11.47 1.41 -3.79
CA SER A 52 -11.74 2.79 -3.38
C SER A 52 -13.12 2.90 -2.72
N ASN A 53 -13.25 3.85 -1.80
CA ASN A 53 -14.49 4.24 -1.14
C ASN A 53 -15.58 4.56 -2.16
N ALA A 54 -15.23 5.14 -3.32
CA ALA A 54 -16.17 5.41 -4.41
C ALA A 54 -16.72 4.13 -5.06
N MET A 55 -15.86 3.14 -5.31
CA MET A 55 -16.30 1.86 -5.86
C MET A 55 -17.18 1.08 -4.89
N VAL A 56 -16.77 1.02 -3.61
CA VAL A 56 -17.57 0.38 -2.56
C VAL A 56 -18.90 1.11 -2.34
N ALA A 57 -18.90 2.44 -2.41
CA ALA A 57 -20.11 3.26 -2.29
C ALA A 57 -21.12 2.95 -3.40
N LEU A 58 -20.66 2.77 -4.64
CA LEU A 58 -21.49 2.35 -5.76
C LEU A 58 -22.12 0.97 -5.52
N HIS A 59 -21.33 0.01 -5.04
CA HIS A 59 -21.80 -1.36 -4.76
C HIS A 59 -22.82 -1.39 -3.62
N LEU A 60 -22.55 -0.66 -2.54
CA LEU A 60 -23.41 -0.59 -1.35
C LEU A 60 -24.57 0.41 -1.49
N ARG A 61 -24.60 1.21 -2.56
CA ARG A 61 -25.59 2.27 -2.80
C ARG A 61 -25.65 3.31 -1.68
N VAL A 62 -24.47 3.72 -1.22
CA VAL A 62 -24.30 4.75 -0.18
C VAL A 62 -23.32 5.81 -0.66
N THR A 63 -23.04 6.83 0.14
CA THR A 63 -22.03 7.84 -0.18
C THR A 63 -20.62 7.35 0.17
N SER A 64 -19.59 7.85 -0.51
CA SER A 64 -18.18 7.56 -0.15
C SER A 64 -17.86 7.96 1.30
N ALA A 65 -18.47 9.04 1.79
CA ALA A 65 -18.35 9.45 3.19
C ALA A 65 -18.93 8.41 4.16
N LYS A 66 -20.06 7.78 3.82
CA LYS A 66 -20.63 6.68 4.61
C LYS A 66 -19.71 5.46 4.59
N VAL A 67 -19.11 5.10 3.46
CA VAL A 67 -18.13 4.00 3.39
C VAL A 67 -16.92 4.29 4.27
N LYS A 68 -16.36 5.50 4.19
CA LYS A 68 -15.23 5.91 5.05
C LYS A 68 -15.55 5.76 6.54
N ALA A 69 -16.76 6.18 6.95
CA ALA A 69 -17.22 6.01 8.32
C ALA A 69 -17.45 4.52 8.69
N LEU A 70 -18.00 3.71 7.78
CA LEU A 70 -18.16 2.26 7.98
C LEU A 70 -16.82 1.55 8.17
N ARG A 71 -15.82 1.86 7.34
CA ARG A 71 -14.46 1.32 7.49
C ARG A 71 -13.84 1.69 8.83
N ARG A 72 -13.82 2.99 9.15
CA ARG A 72 -13.20 3.49 10.39
C ARG A 72 -13.87 2.90 11.64
N ASP A 73 -15.17 3.06 11.76
CA ASP A 73 -15.90 2.67 12.96
C ASP A 73 -16.03 1.14 13.05
N GLY A 74 -16.12 0.46 11.89
CA GLY A 74 -16.24 -0.99 11.80
C GLY A 74 -14.95 -1.67 12.23
N TYR A 75 -13.80 -1.21 11.73
CA TYR A 75 -12.51 -1.71 12.16
C TYR A 75 -12.21 -1.35 13.61
N ALA A 76 -12.56 -0.14 14.09
CA ALA A 76 -12.38 0.20 15.50
C ALA A 76 -13.09 -0.78 16.46
N ARG A 77 -14.24 -1.33 16.06
CA ARG A 77 -15.03 -2.25 16.89
C ARG A 77 -14.76 -3.73 16.63
N TRP A 78 -14.56 -4.09 15.36
CA TRP A 78 -14.59 -5.47 14.90
C TRP A 78 -13.29 -5.90 14.21
N ARG A 79 -12.16 -5.19 14.43
CA ARG A 79 -10.84 -5.51 13.83
C ARG A 79 -10.45 -6.98 13.95
N SER A 80 -10.80 -7.62 15.06
CA SER A 80 -10.48 -9.01 15.37
C SER A 80 -11.18 -10.02 14.45
N LEU A 81 -12.25 -9.62 13.75
CA LEU A 81 -12.95 -10.48 12.79
C LEU A 81 -12.20 -10.60 11.46
N VAL A 82 -11.25 -9.70 11.19
CA VAL A 82 -10.43 -9.69 9.97
C VAL A 82 -8.95 -9.78 10.38
N PRO A 83 -8.54 -10.87 11.06
CA PRO A 83 -7.15 -11.02 11.46
C PRO A 83 -6.28 -11.07 10.21
N GLU A 84 -5.21 -10.29 10.23
CA GLU A 84 -4.23 -10.23 9.17
C GLU A 84 -2.88 -10.03 9.85
N GLU A 85 -1.90 -10.89 9.54
CA GLU A 85 -0.55 -10.76 10.06
C GLU A 85 0.11 -9.48 9.51
N GLY A 86 0.97 -8.84 10.31
CA GLY A 86 1.56 -7.55 9.97
C GLY A 86 2.34 -7.57 8.65
N ASP A 87 3.09 -8.64 8.38
CA ASP A 87 3.88 -8.78 7.17
C ASP A 87 2.98 -8.99 5.93
N ALA A 88 1.96 -9.84 6.05
CA ALA A 88 0.99 -10.05 4.98
C ALA A 88 0.19 -8.77 4.66
N ALA A 89 -0.20 -8.02 5.69
CA ALA A 89 -0.87 -6.74 5.52
C ALA A 89 0.03 -5.72 4.82
N MET A 90 1.28 -5.59 5.27
CA MET A 90 2.24 -4.67 4.65
C MET A 90 2.49 -5.01 3.18
N GLN A 91 2.68 -6.29 2.86
CA GLN A 91 2.85 -6.74 1.48
C GLN A 91 1.63 -6.40 0.63
N ARG A 92 0.41 -6.65 1.11
CA ARG A 92 -0.84 -6.29 0.43
C ARG A 92 -0.97 -4.78 0.21
N ILE A 93 -0.68 -3.99 1.24
CA ILE A 93 -0.75 -2.52 1.19
C ILE A 93 0.22 -2.03 0.11
N VAL A 94 1.50 -2.40 0.19
CA VAL A 94 2.53 -2.01 -0.78
C VAL A 94 2.15 -2.44 -2.20
N ALA A 95 1.70 -3.68 -2.38
CA ALA A 95 1.29 -4.21 -3.68
C ALA A 95 0.10 -3.44 -4.28
N ASN A 96 -0.82 -2.96 -3.45
CA ASN A 96 -1.96 -2.17 -3.89
C ASN A 96 -1.55 -0.73 -4.22
N VAL A 97 -0.79 -0.09 -3.34
CA VAL A 97 -0.59 1.36 -3.37
C VAL A 97 0.50 1.81 -4.35
N LEU A 98 1.46 0.93 -4.65
CA LEU A 98 2.55 1.19 -5.61
C LEU A 98 2.23 0.68 -7.03
N THR A 99 0.95 0.47 -7.34
CA THR A 99 0.49 0.23 -8.72
C THR A 99 0.60 1.48 -9.57
N GLU A 100 0.79 1.30 -10.88
CA GLU A 100 0.90 2.39 -11.84
C GLU A 100 -0.31 3.35 -11.79
N ASP A 101 -1.51 2.80 -11.70
CA ASP A 101 -2.75 3.58 -11.61
C ASP A 101 -2.82 4.42 -10.33
N ASN A 102 -2.42 3.86 -9.18
CA ASN A 102 -2.43 4.58 -7.92
C ASN A 102 -1.33 5.65 -7.86
N LEU A 103 -0.15 5.38 -8.41
CA LEU A 103 0.92 6.37 -8.51
C LEU A 103 0.54 7.52 -9.46
N ARG A 104 -0.10 7.22 -10.59
CA ARG A 104 -0.60 8.24 -11.54
C ARG A 104 -1.70 9.08 -10.92
N SER A 105 -2.62 8.46 -10.18
CA SER A 105 -3.66 9.18 -9.43
C SER A 105 -3.05 10.06 -8.35
N GLY A 106 -2.09 9.53 -7.59
CA GLY A 106 -1.37 10.22 -6.53
C GLY A 106 -0.53 11.40 -7.04
N ALA A 107 0.14 11.27 -8.17
CA ALA A 107 1.03 12.29 -8.74
C ALA A 107 0.33 13.65 -8.95
N LYS A 108 -0.99 13.66 -9.18
CA LYS A 108 -1.81 14.88 -9.29
C LYS A 108 -1.90 15.68 -7.99
N HIS A 109 -1.61 15.04 -6.86
CA HIS A 109 -1.72 15.62 -5.52
C HIS A 109 -0.37 16.09 -4.96
N VAL A 110 0.76 15.77 -5.61
CA VAL A 110 2.11 16.15 -5.14
C VAL A 110 2.58 17.42 -5.83
N SER A 111 3.09 18.36 -5.04
CA SER A 111 3.71 19.57 -5.59
C SER A 111 4.89 19.22 -6.53
N GLU A 112 5.15 20.04 -7.54
CA GLU A 112 6.30 19.84 -8.44
C GLU A 112 7.63 19.84 -7.66
N ARG A 113 7.73 20.68 -6.62
CA ARG A 113 8.87 20.72 -5.72
C ARG A 113 9.08 19.37 -5.02
N SER A 114 8.05 18.83 -4.39
CA SER A 114 8.14 17.55 -3.69
C SER A 114 8.48 16.40 -4.65
N ARG A 115 7.98 16.43 -5.89
CA ARG A 115 8.39 15.46 -6.93
C ARG A 115 9.88 15.55 -7.27
N LYS A 116 10.43 16.77 -7.41
CA LYS A 116 11.88 16.97 -7.62
C LYS A 116 12.73 16.50 -6.45
N GLU A 117 12.17 16.55 -5.23
CA GLU A 117 12.80 16.01 -4.02
C GLU A 117 12.61 14.48 -3.86
N GLY A 118 12.01 13.79 -4.84
CA GLY A 118 11.86 12.34 -4.87
C GLY A 118 10.68 11.79 -4.08
N PHE A 119 9.66 12.60 -3.79
CA PHE A 119 8.43 12.16 -3.12
C PHE A 119 7.40 11.57 -4.08
N LEU A 120 6.89 10.39 -3.72
CA LEU A 120 5.76 9.72 -4.36
C LEU A 120 4.50 9.95 -3.53
N ALA A 121 3.39 10.30 -4.18
CA ALA A 121 2.09 10.26 -3.53
C ALA A 121 1.52 8.86 -3.59
N VAL A 122 1.14 8.38 -2.42
CA VAL A 122 0.54 7.09 -2.19
C VAL A 122 -0.83 7.33 -1.58
N ARG A 123 -1.90 6.92 -2.29
CA ARG A 123 -3.27 7.07 -1.79
C ARG A 123 -3.69 5.81 -1.05
N ILE A 124 -4.05 5.96 0.22
CA ILE A 124 -4.53 4.86 1.07
C ILE A 124 -5.86 5.26 1.69
N GLU A 125 -6.94 4.67 1.20
CA GLU A 125 -8.30 5.04 1.62
C GLU A 125 -8.83 4.22 2.80
N HIS A 126 -8.29 3.01 3.00
CA HIS A 126 -8.67 2.15 4.11
C HIS A 126 -7.94 2.59 5.39
N PRO A 127 -8.63 2.95 6.48
CA PRO A 127 -8.03 3.58 7.66
C PRO A 127 -7.04 2.66 8.39
N ASP A 128 -7.34 1.36 8.49
CA ASP A 128 -6.41 0.39 9.11
C ASP A 128 -5.14 0.22 8.27
N ASP A 129 -5.23 0.31 6.94
CA ASP A 129 -4.06 0.22 6.05
C ASP A 129 -3.23 1.49 6.11
N ALA A 130 -3.90 2.65 6.17
CA ALA A 130 -3.23 3.94 6.31
C ALA A 130 -2.44 3.99 7.62
N GLN A 131 -3.04 3.56 8.73
CA GLN A 131 -2.37 3.50 10.02
C GLN A 131 -1.16 2.56 9.99
N GLN A 132 -1.28 1.37 9.41
CA GLN A 132 -0.17 0.43 9.31
C GLN A 132 0.97 0.96 8.44
N PHE A 133 0.66 1.59 7.31
CA PHE A 133 1.66 2.18 6.43
C PHE A 133 2.34 3.39 7.06
N GLU A 134 1.60 4.25 7.75
CA GLU A 134 2.15 5.37 8.53
C GLU A 134 3.09 4.87 9.63
N GLN A 135 2.70 3.80 10.34
CA GLN A 135 3.57 3.19 11.33
C GLN A 135 4.85 2.65 10.69
N ALA A 136 4.78 2.04 9.51
CA ALA A 136 5.98 1.58 8.80
C ALA A 136 6.92 2.71 8.40
N ILE A 137 6.40 3.90 8.06
CA ILE A 137 7.19 5.11 7.82
C ILE A 137 7.92 5.55 9.10
N LEU A 138 7.20 5.58 10.23
CA LEU A 138 7.78 5.96 11.52
C LEU A 138 8.84 4.97 12.00
N ASP A 139 8.58 3.68 11.80
CA ASP A 139 9.45 2.57 12.15
C ASP A 139 10.83 2.65 11.48
N VAL A 140 10.91 3.23 10.28
CA VAL A 140 12.19 3.46 9.57
C VAL A 140 12.80 4.84 9.86
N GLY A 141 12.28 5.55 10.86
CA GLY A 141 12.75 6.86 11.31
C GLY A 141 12.40 8.01 10.37
N ALA A 142 11.39 7.85 9.51
CA ALA A 142 10.89 8.91 8.64
C ALA A 142 9.59 9.51 9.20
N LEU A 143 9.19 10.67 8.67
CA LEU A 143 7.93 11.32 9.05
C LEU A 143 6.93 11.23 7.89
N PRO A 144 5.66 10.84 8.12
CA PRO A 144 4.63 10.87 7.10
C PRO A 144 4.35 12.33 6.71
N VAL A 145 4.44 12.62 5.42
CA VAL A 145 4.09 13.93 4.86
C VAL A 145 2.74 13.80 4.19
N TYR A 146 1.78 14.64 4.56
CA TYR A 146 0.46 14.63 3.95
C TYR A 146 0.35 15.76 2.93
N GLU A 147 -0.30 15.45 1.81
CA GLU A 147 -0.72 16.48 0.87
C GLU A 147 -2.05 17.12 1.30
N ARG A 148 -2.59 18.04 0.50
CA ARG A 148 -3.90 18.67 0.76
C ARG A 148 -5.01 17.65 1.02
N ASN A 149 -4.93 16.48 0.37
CA ASN A 149 -5.79 15.35 0.67
C ASN A 149 -5.13 14.47 1.74
N ARG A 150 -5.75 14.35 2.92
CA ARG A 150 -5.25 13.53 4.04
C ARG A 150 -5.22 12.03 3.76
N GLU A 151 -5.88 11.57 2.70
CA GLU A 151 -5.81 10.17 2.22
C GLU A 151 -4.59 9.92 1.32
N VAL A 152 -3.83 10.97 1.00
CA VAL A 152 -2.62 10.91 0.19
C VAL A 152 -1.42 11.20 1.08
N VAL A 153 -0.55 10.22 1.21
CA VAL A 153 0.73 10.32 1.91
C VAL A 153 1.84 10.47 0.87
N ALA A 154 2.61 11.54 0.97
CA ALA A 154 3.84 11.73 0.22
C ALA A 154 4.99 11.00 0.94
N VAL A 155 5.60 10.04 0.24
CA VAL A 155 6.70 9.21 0.75
C VAL A 155 7.89 9.35 -0.16
N ARG A 156 9.05 9.69 0.40
CA ARG A 156 10.30 9.75 -0.37
C ARG A 156 10.76 8.33 -0.74
N PHE A 157 11.37 8.20 -1.92
CA PHE A 157 11.86 6.90 -2.40
C PHE A 157 12.86 6.22 -1.43
N ASP A 158 13.70 6.99 -0.73
CA ASP A 158 14.61 6.46 0.30
C ASP A 158 13.87 5.77 1.46
N THR A 159 12.71 6.29 1.86
CA THR A 159 11.84 5.72 2.88
C THR A 159 11.23 4.41 2.38
N LEU A 160 10.81 4.34 1.11
CA LEU A 160 10.33 3.08 0.52
C LEU A 160 11.43 2.02 0.51
N LEU A 161 12.68 2.39 0.19
CA LEU A 161 13.83 1.47 0.26
C LEU A 161 14.05 0.97 1.70
N LYS A 162 14.00 1.87 2.70
CA LYS A 162 14.14 1.47 4.11
C LYS A 162 13.03 0.52 4.55
N ILE A 163 11.80 0.75 4.12
CA ILE A 163 10.66 -0.14 4.39
C ILE A 163 10.92 -1.50 3.73
N ALA A 164 11.36 -1.52 2.47
CA ALA A 164 11.68 -2.77 1.78
C ALA A 164 12.79 -3.57 2.45
N GLU A 165 13.83 -2.91 2.96
CA GLU A 165 14.90 -3.54 3.72
C GLU A 165 14.39 -4.11 5.05
N ARG A 166 13.65 -3.31 5.83
CA ARG A 166 13.17 -3.71 7.17
C ARG A 166 12.21 -4.90 7.11
N TRP A 167 11.38 -4.97 6.08
CA TRP A 167 10.43 -6.07 5.87
C TRP A 167 11.01 -7.20 4.99
N GLY A 168 12.29 -7.16 4.63
CA GLY A 168 12.96 -8.24 3.89
C GLY A 168 12.47 -8.43 2.44
N TYR A 169 11.82 -7.42 1.86
CA TYR A 169 11.34 -7.45 0.47
C TYR A 169 12.48 -7.26 -0.53
N LEU A 170 13.48 -6.47 -0.14
CA LEU A 170 14.64 -6.17 -0.97
C LEU A 170 15.74 -7.20 -0.71
N GLN A 171 16.19 -7.89 -1.75
CA GLN A 171 17.28 -8.84 -1.65
C GLN A 171 18.60 -8.12 -1.35
N PRO A 172 19.31 -8.45 -0.26
CA PRO A 172 20.58 -7.83 0.09
C PRO A 172 21.76 -8.46 -0.69
N ASP A 173 21.54 -8.91 -1.94
CA ASP A 173 22.60 -9.36 -2.84
C ASP A 173 22.97 -8.22 -3.81
N PRO A 174 24.10 -7.53 -3.57
CA PRO A 174 24.53 -6.41 -4.40
C PRO A 174 24.68 -6.79 -5.87
N GLN A 175 25.15 -8.02 -6.18
CA GLN A 175 25.41 -8.43 -7.55
C GLN A 175 24.11 -8.70 -8.31
N ALA A 176 23.17 -9.40 -7.68
CA ALA A 176 21.87 -9.65 -8.28
C ALA A 176 21.13 -8.33 -8.56
N THR A 177 21.12 -7.40 -7.60
CA THR A 177 20.48 -6.09 -7.79
C THR A 177 21.14 -5.27 -8.89
N VAL A 178 22.48 -5.25 -8.99
CA VAL A 178 23.18 -4.55 -10.08
C VAL A 178 22.84 -5.13 -11.45
N ARG A 179 22.74 -6.46 -11.57
CA ARG A 179 22.33 -7.11 -12.84
C ARG A 179 20.93 -6.69 -13.27
N GLU A 180 19.98 -6.62 -12.34
CA GLU A 180 18.63 -6.15 -12.64
C GLU A 180 18.62 -4.65 -13.00
N LEU A 181 19.41 -3.82 -12.30
CA LEU A 181 19.57 -2.41 -12.65
C LEU A 181 20.17 -2.21 -14.04
N GLN A 182 21.16 -3.03 -14.42
CA GLN A 182 21.78 -2.99 -15.75
C GLN A 182 20.78 -3.32 -16.86
N LYS A 183 19.83 -4.24 -16.62
CA LYS A 183 18.77 -4.56 -17.59
C LYS A 183 17.80 -3.39 -17.77
N LEU A 184 17.49 -2.66 -16.69
CA LEU A 184 16.50 -1.57 -16.71
C LEU A 184 17.08 -0.26 -17.26
N THR A 185 18.28 0.11 -16.81
CA THR A 185 18.89 1.41 -17.10
C THR A 185 20.40 1.25 -17.40
N PRO A 186 20.78 0.58 -18.50
CA PRO A 186 22.18 0.27 -18.79
C PRO A 186 23.05 1.51 -19.01
N THR A 187 22.44 2.63 -19.45
CA THR A 187 23.14 3.88 -19.76
C THR A 187 23.16 4.87 -18.59
N ALA A 188 22.58 4.52 -17.43
CA ALA A 188 22.61 5.40 -16.28
C ALA A 188 24.02 5.51 -15.71
N GLU A 189 24.41 6.74 -15.37
CA GLU A 189 25.72 7.05 -14.77
C GLU A 189 25.91 6.28 -13.46
N GLU A 190 24.87 6.21 -12.63
CA GLU A 190 24.91 5.46 -11.37
C GLU A 190 25.18 3.97 -11.56
N VAL A 191 24.60 3.36 -12.61
CA VAL A 191 24.84 1.96 -12.93
C VAL A 191 26.25 1.79 -13.49
N SER A 192 26.71 2.70 -14.33
CA SER A 192 28.07 2.70 -14.87
C SER A 192 29.12 2.81 -13.78
N ASP A 193 28.89 3.64 -12.76
CA ASP A 193 29.81 3.80 -11.64
C ASP A 193 29.84 2.58 -10.71
N LEU A 194 28.70 1.89 -10.55
CA LEU A 194 28.68 0.60 -9.85
C LEU A 194 29.46 -0.48 -10.61
N LEU A 195 29.33 -0.52 -11.95
CA LEU A 195 30.02 -1.51 -12.79
C LEU A 195 31.53 -1.30 -12.87
N LYS A 196 32.02 -0.07 -12.61
CA LYS A 196 33.47 0.22 -12.52
C LYS A 196 34.11 -0.30 -11.24
N LYS A 197 33.32 -0.57 -10.18
CA LYS A 197 33.84 -1.09 -8.92
C LYS A 197 34.16 -2.57 -9.04
N ASP A 198 35.18 -3.00 -8.32
CA ASP A 198 35.47 -4.42 -8.17
C ASP A 198 34.28 -5.11 -7.48
N ILE A 199 33.82 -6.22 -8.07
CA ILE A 199 32.71 -7.04 -7.57
C ILE A 199 32.99 -7.52 -6.14
N ALA A 200 34.26 -7.78 -5.80
CA ALA A 200 34.67 -8.18 -4.44
C ALA A 200 34.58 -7.04 -3.42
N GLN A 201 34.48 -5.78 -3.87
CA GLN A 201 34.39 -4.59 -3.03
C GLN A 201 33.01 -3.92 -3.07
N LEU A 202 32.09 -4.42 -3.90
CA LEU A 202 30.76 -3.86 -4.05
C LEU A 202 29.95 -4.05 -2.75
N ARG A 203 29.67 -2.94 -2.07
CA ARG A 203 28.89 -2.95 -0.83
C ARG A 203 27.42 -2.70 -1.10
N TRP A 204 26.57 -3.26 -0.24
CA TRP A 204 25.13 -2.99 -0.28
C TRP A 204 24.80 -1.49 -0.22
N GLU A 205 25.56 -0.72 0.56
CA GLU A 205 25.39 0.73 0.67
C GLU A 205 25.55 1.46 -0.68
N ASP A 206 26.43 0.97 -1.54
CA ASP A 206 26.66 1.57 -2.86
C ASP A 206 25.45 1.34 -3.77
N VAL A 207 24.94 0.11 -3.79
CA VAL A 207 23.73 -0.28 -4.55
C VAL A 207 22.53 0.50 -4.04
N ARG A 208 22.38 0.64 -2.72
CA ARG A 208 21.32 1.43 -2.10
C ARG A 208 21.37 2.89 -2.53
N ARG A 209 22.55 3.52 -2.57
CA ARG A 209 22.70 4.91 -3.04
C ARG A 209 22.29 5.05 -4.50
N ALA A 210 22.68 4.10 -5.35
CA ALA A 210 22.28 4.10 -6.75
C ALA A 210 20.78 3.91 -6.92
N LEU A 211 20.16 2.94 -6.23
CA LEU A 211 18.71 2.75 -6.22
C LEU A 211 17.97 4.01 -5.80
N ASN A 212 18.44 4.68 -4.75
CA ASN A 212 17.82 5.92 -4.28
C ASN A 212 17.95 7.06 -5.31
N SER A 213 19.13 7.24 -5.90
CA SER A 213 19.36 8.28 -6.92
C SER A 213 18.50 8.04 -8.16
N LEU A 214 18.49 6.80 -8.67
CA LEU A 214 17.69 6.40 -9.83
C LEU A 214 16.19 6.53 -9.52
N GLY A 215 15.75 6.12 -8.35
CA GLY A 215 14.36 6.27 -7.89
C GLY A 215 13.95 7.73 -7.83
N ALA A 216 14.75 8.60 -7.21
CA ALA A 216 14.49 10.04 -7.14
C ALA A 216 14.43 10.68 -8.54
N LYS A 217 15.36 10.33 -9.45
CA LYS A 217 15.34 10.79 -10.85
C LYS A 217 14.11 10.29 -11.61
N ALA A 218 13.69 9.04 -11.41
CA ALA A 218 12.51 8.48 -12.05
C ALA A 218 11.22 9.18 -11.59
N VAL A 219 11.12 9.49 -10.29
CA VAL A 219 9.99 10.26 -9.72
C VAL A 219 9.96 11.68 -10.29
N ALA A 220 11.12 12.34 -10.37
CA ALA A 220 11.21 13.71 -10.86
C ALA A 220 10.94 13.84 -12.38
N SER A 221 11.34 12.85 -13.17
CA SER A 221 11.26 12.88 -14.64
C SER A 221 9.91 12.44 -15.21
N THR A 222 8.96 11.97 -14.40
CA THR A 222 7.67 11.39 -14.83
C THR A 222 7.80 10.24 -15.85
N ALA A 223 8.99 9.64 -15.97
CA ALA A 223 9.23 8.48 -16.83
C ALA A 223 8.59 7.23 -16.21
N GLU A 224 7.28 7.04 -16.45
CA GLU A 224 6.43 6.04 -15.80
C GLU A 224 7.02 4.61 -15.86
N GLY A 225 7.69 4.25 -16.97
CA GLY A 225 8.31 2.93 -17.14
C GLY A 225 9.56 2.69 -16.28
N GLY A 226 10.37 3.72 -16.03
CA GLY A 226 11.60 3.60 -15.25
C GLY A 226 11.31 3.40 -13.76
N LEU A 227 10.35 4.16 -13.23
CA LEU A 227 9.92 4.03 -11.83
C LEU A 227 9.32 2.65 -11.54
N LYS A 228 8.48 2.14 -12.44
CA LYS A 228 7.86 0.82 -12.31
C LYS A 228 8.89 -0.31 -12.23
N GLY A 229 9.90 -0.29 -13.10
CA GLY A 229 10.99 -1.27 -13.07
C GLY A 229 11.77 -1.23 -11.76
N LEU A 230 12.12 -0.02 -11.29
CA LEU A 230 12.83 0.15 -10.01
C LEU A 230 12.00 -0.33 -8.82
N LEU A 231 10.70 -0.03 -8.80
CA LEU A 231 9.80 -0.50 -7.73
C LEU A 231 9.68 -2.02 -7.71
N LYS A 232 9.74 -2.72 -8.85
CA LYS A 232 9.76 -4.20 -8.89
C LYS A 232 11.07 -4.79 -8.35
N ILE A 233 12.20 -4.11 -8.52
CA ILE A 233 13.45 -4.53 -7.87
C ILE A 233 13.32 -4.42 -6.35
N VAL A 234 12.69 -3.35 -5.88
CA VAL A 234 12.54 -3.05 -4.44
C VAL A 234 11.45 -3.91 -3.79
N PHE A 235 10.37 -4.19 -4.52
CA PHE A 235 9.20 -4.93 -4.08
C PHE A 235 8.80 -5.95 -5.17
N PRO A 236 9.37 -7.16 -5.16
CA PRO A 236 9.24 -8.12 -6.26
C PRO A 236 7.82 -8.68 -6.47
N PHE A 237 6.93 -8.44 -5.50
CA PHE A 237 5.54 -8.88 -5.52
C PHE A 237 4.57 -7.82 -6.09
N ILE A 238 5.04 -6.61 -6.46
CA ILE A 238 4.17 -5.61 -7.09
C ILE A 238 3.68 -6.14 -8.45
N PRO A 239 2.37 -6.04 -8.75
CA PRO A 239 1.81 -6.55 -9.99
C PRO A 239 2.37 -5.88 -11.26
N GLY A 240 2.17 -6.61 -12.36
CA GLY A 240 2.69 -6.42 -13.72
C GLY A 240 2.63 -5.02 -14.29
#